data_AF-A0A166NCB4-F1
#
_entry.id   AF-A0A166NCB4-F1
#
_cell.length_a   1.000
_cell.length_b   1.000
_cell.length_c   1.000
_cell.angle_alpha   90.00
_cell.angle_beta   90.00
_cell.angle_gamma   90.00
#
_symmetry.space_group_name_H-M   'P 1'
#
loop_
_entity.id
_entity.type
_entity.pdbx_description
1 polymer ?
#
loop_
_entity_poly.entity_id
_entity_poly.type
_entity_poly.pdbx_seq_one_letter_code
_entity_poly.pdbx_strand_id
1 'polypeptide(L)'
;MSSITDLRLFMVELPPKVLWGILQSCPFLTRSRLQPVDGDFSWRPVGELSFPLLKDMGLYGWGDALFSSWSGFLKLPSLEVLRLDRVHRDYSASAIAGFAATVTTLMLLPEFALSLGADDLDCLVNLTNLTAVEFEMLNGSQISPDFFSQWCRQQAWPHVVTITFKPGAVLSDEAAEALLDLVRTRRHAASDPNTEICQIKSVTFEKSEESGLIPFWLLDQLAALV
;
A
#
# COMPACT_ATOMS: atom_id res chain seq x y z
N MET A 1 20.59 25.66 -1.59
CA MET A 1 19.55 24.76 -1.04
C MET A 1 18.83 24.11 -2.21
N SER A 2 18.60 22.80 -2.15
CA SER A 2 17.97 22.06 -3.25
C SER A 2 16.47 22.38 -3.33
N SER A 3 15.94 22.55 -4.54
CA SER A 3 14.51 22.72 -4.82
C SER A 3 13.82 21.43 -5.26
N ILE A 4 14.46 20.27 -5.04
CA ILE A 4 13.93 18.97 -5.45
C ILE A 4 12.69 18.63 -4.61
N THR A 5 11.58 18.38 -5.29
CA THR A 5 10.29 17.97 -4.72
C THR A 5 9.94 16.51 -5.03
N ASP A 6 10.54 15.92 -6.05
CA ASP A 6 10.31 14.54 -6.48
C ASP A 6 11.67 13.84 -6.61
N LEU A 7 11.91 12.85 -5.75
CA LEU A 7 13.13 12.03 -5.79
C LEU A 7 12.76 10.60 -6.17
N ARG A 8 13.39 10.11 -7.22
CA ARG A 8 13.22 8.74 -7.70
C ARG A 8 14.58 8.10 -7.91
N LEU A 9 14.89 7.09 -7.10
CA LEU A 9 16.13 6.32 -7.18
C LEU A 9 15.75 4.86 -7.34
N PHE A 10 15.95 4.32 -8.54
CA PHE A 10 15.63 2.93 -8.86
C PHE A 10 16.88 2.11 -9.11
N MET A 11 16.91 0.88 -8.59
CA MET A 11 18.03 -0.06 -8.74
C MET A 11 19.38 0.59 -8.39
N VAL A 12 19.42 1.33 -7.27
CA VAL A 12 20.64 2.05 -6.85
C VAL A 12 21.50 1.22 -5.91
N GLU A 13 22.77 1.07 -6.27
CA GLU A 13 23.81 0.45 -5.44
C GLU A 13 24.55 1.53 -4.62
N LEU A 14 23.82 2.18 -3.71
CA LEU A 14 24.38 3.22 -2.85
C LEU A 14 24.36 2.78 -1.38
N PRO A 15 25.45 3.01 -0.63
CA PRO A 15 25.45 2.74 0.81
C PRO A 15 24.34 3.51 1.52
N PRO A 16 23.69 2.96 2.58
CA PRO A 16 22.62 3.64 3.32
C PRO A 16 22.99 5.05 3.78
N LYS A 17 24.25 5.26 4.22
CA LYS A 17 24.74 6.59 4.62
C LYS A 17 24.69 7.63 3.50
N VAL A 18 24.93 7.21 2.25
CA VAL A 18 24.86 8.10 1.08
C VAL A 18 23.41 8.43 0.75
N LEU A 19 22.52 7.42 0.76
CA LEU A 19 21.08 7.63 0.57
C LEU A 19 20.51 8.59 1.61
N TRP A 20 20.91 8.45 2.88
CA TRP A 20 20.53 9.37 3.95
C TRP A 20 20.99 10.81 3.67
N GLY A 21 22.24 11.00 3.22
CA GLY A 21 22.77 12.31 2.85
C GLY A 21 22.04 12.96 1.67
N ILE A 22 21.60 12.15 0.69
CA ILE A 22 20.77 12.61 -0.43
C ILE A 22 19.42 13.12 0.09
N LEU A 23 18.75 12.32 0.93
CA LEU A 23 17.48 12.67 1.55
C LEU A 23 17.59 13.95 2.39
N GLN A 24 18.64 14.07 3.21
CA GLN A 24 18.93 15.25 4.02
C GLN A 24 19.11 16.52 3.16
N SER A 25 19.62 16.37 1.93
CA SER A 25 19.83 17.48 1.01
C SER A 25 18.54 17.93 0.30
N CYS A 26 17.43 17.22 0.49
CA CYS A 26 16.14 17.45 -0.19
C CYS A 26 14.99 17.68 0.81
N PRO A 27 15.00 18.76 1.62
CA PRO A 27 14.01 18.98 2.67
C PRO A 27 12.58 19.27 2.16
N PHE A 28 12.41 19.59 0.87
CA PHE A 28 11.13 19.96 0.25
C PHE A 28 10.48 18.81 -0.53
N LEU A 29 10.87 17.57 -0.30
CA LEU A 29 10.28 16.43 -0.98
C LEU A 29 8.78 16.34 -0.71
N THR A 30 8.01 16.24 -1.79
CA THR A 30 6.59 15.91 -1.79
C THR A 30 6.37 14.47 -2.24
N ARG A 31 7.30 13.92 -3.04
CA ARG A 31 7.29 12.52 -3.48
C ARG A 31 8.67 11.88 -3.35
N SER A 32 8.71 10.64 -2.88
CA SER A 32 9.95 9.85 -2.80
C SER A 32 9.71 8.40 -3.23
N ARG A 33 10.56 7.88 -4.10
CA ARG A 33 10.53 6.48 -4.56
C ARG A 33 11.94 5.93 -4.50
N LEU A 34 12.16 4.97 -3.62
CA LEU A 34 13.48 4.37 -3.41
C LEU A 34 13.42 2.86 -3.62
N GLN A 35 14.24 2.38 -4.55
CA GLN A 35 14.52 0.95 -4.78
C GLN A 35 16.03 0.72 -4.65
N PRO A 36 16.57 0.60 -3.43
CA PRO A 36 17.94 0.19 -3.25
C PRO A 36 18.13 -1.26 -3.74
N VAL A 37 19.31 -1.55 -4.28
CA VAL A 37 19.76 -2.93 -4.50
C VAL A 37 20.14 -3.55 -3.16
N ASP A 38 20.07 -4.88 -3.08
CA ASP A 38 20.45 -5.68 -1.91
C ASP A 38 21.77 -5.22 -1.28
N GLY A 39 21.82 -5.22 0.05
CA GLY A 39 22.98 -4.74 0.81
C GLY A 39 22.78 -4.79 2.32
N ASP A 40 23.81 -4.35 3.05
CA ASP A 40 23.75 -4.24 4.51
C ASP A 40 22.95 -3.00 4.93
N PHE A 41 21.69 -3.24 5.32
CA PHE A 41 20.77 -2.22 5.85
C PHE A 41 20.82 -2.09 7.38
N SER A 42 21.88 -2.58 8.05
CA SER A 42 22.04 -2.43 9.51
C SER A 42 22.50 -1.05 9.95
N TRP A 43 23.03 -0.22 9.03
CA TRP A 43 23.48 1.13 9.36
C TRP A 43 22.32 2.03 9.82
N ARG A 44 22.57 2.85 10.84
CA ARG A 44 21.60 3.79 11.41
C ARG A 44 22.16 5.22 11.39
N PRO A 45 21.32 6.23 11.09
CA PRO A 45 21.74 7.63 11.18
C PRO A 45 21.86 8.08 12.64
N VAL A 46 22.61 9.16 12.87
CA VAL A 46 22.79 9.75 14.21
C VAL A 46 21.75 10.84 14.51
N GLY A 47 21.11 11.40 13.47
CA GLY A 47 20.11 12.45 13.60
C GLY A 47 18.78 12.05 12.98
N GLU A 48 17.75 12.82 13.27
CA GLU A 48 16.43 12.65 12.67
C GLU A 48 16.31 13.44 11.36
N LEU A 49 15.51 12.92 10.42
CA LEU A 49 15.03 13.65 9.26
C LEU A 49 13.52 13.82 9.34
N SER A 50 13.07 15.04 9.06
CA SER A 50 11.65 15.37 8.99
C SER A 50 11.32 15.86 7.60
N PHE A 51 10.30 15.26 6.99
CA PHE A 51 9.79 15.64 5.67
C PHE A 51 8.33 16.11 5.79
N PRO A 52 8.10 17.36 6.22
CA PRO A 52 6.75 17.85 6.49
C PRO A 52 5.89 18.03 5.24
N LEU A 53 6.48 17.97 4.04
CA LEU A 53 5.77 18.12 2.76
C LEU A 53 5.60 16.79 2.01
N LEU A 54 6.20 15.70 2.50
CA LEU A 54 6.18 14.41 1.81
C LEU A 54 4.80 13.79 1.93
N LYS A 55 4.14 13.60 0.78
CA LYS A 55 2.77 13.09 0.67
C LYS A 55 2.69 11.71 0.01
N ASP A 56 3.61 11.40 -0.90
CA ASP A 56 3.66 10.12 -1.62
C ASP A 56 5.03 9.48 -1.43
N MET A 57 5.03 8.27 -0.88
CA MET A 57 6.24 7.50 -0.64
C MET A 57 6.08 6.10 -1.21
N GLY A 58 7.08 5.64 -1.95
CA GLY A 58 7.14 4.26 -2.40
C GLY A 58 8.33 3.50 -1.85
N LEU A 59 8.03 2.32 -1.30
CA LEU A 59 8.97 1.30 -0.87
C LEU A 59 9.05 0.24 -1.96
N TYR A 60 10.20 0.13 -2.61
CA TYR A 60 10.43 -0.79 -3.72
C TYR A 60 11.58 -1.72 -3.39
N GLY A 61 11.43 -3.01 -3.66
CA GLY A 61 12.47 -4.02 -3.40
C GLY A 61 12.91 -3.98 -1.94
N TRP A 62 14.21 -3.81 -1.71
CA TRP A 62 14.81 -3.70 -0.37
C TRP A 62 14.57 -2.35 0.35
N GLY A 63 13.70 -1.50 -0.19
CA GLY A 63 13.35 -0.23 0.43
C GLY A 63 12.77 -0.43 1.84
N ASP A 64 11.93 -1.43 2.04
CA ASP A 64 11.35 -1.75 3.35
C ASP A 64 12.41 -2.12 4.41
N ALA A 65 13.44 -2.89 4.05
CA ALA A 65 14.56 -3.20 4.92
C ALA A 65 15.31 -1.93 5.35
N LEU A 66 15.60 -1.05 4.38
CA LEU A 66 16.24 0.25 4.62
C LEU A 66 15.39 1.16 5.54
N PHE A 67 14.07 1.20 5.33
CA PHE A 67 13.16 2.05 6.09
C PHE A 67 12.79 1.48 7.46
N SER A 68 12.70 0.16 7.62
CA SER A 68 12.61 -0.50 8.94
C SER A 68 13.76 -0.04 9.83
N SER A 69 14.94 -0.06 9.22
CA SER A 69 16.18 0.44 9.77
C SER A 69 16.11 1.89 10.23
N TRP A 70 15.46 2.76 9.46
CA TRP A 70 15.39 4.20 9.73
C TRP A 70 14.11 4.65 10.44
N SER A 71 13.20 3.72 10.77
CA SER A 71 11.87 4.02 11.30
C SER A 71 11.90 4.96 12.53
N GLY A 72 12.86 4.80 13.43
CA GLY A 72 13.04 5.65 14.60
C GLY A 72 13.63 7.04 14.33
N PHE A 73 14.08 7.31 13.10
CA PHE A 73 14.80 8.54 12.72
C PHE A 73 14.07 9.34 11.64
N LEU A 74 12.95 8.84 11.11
CA LEU A 74 12.19 9.47 10.06
C LEU A 74 10.85 9.96 10.59
N LYS A 75 10.57 11.25 10.37
CA LYS A 75 9.29 11.89 10.68
C LYS A 75 8.60 12.30 9.39
N LEU A 76 7.49 11.63 9.10
CA LEU A 76 6.71 11.83 7.87
C LEU A 76 5.27 12.27 8.21
N PRO A 77 5.08 13.45 8.86
CA PRO A 77 3.79 13.83 9.45
C PRO A 77 2.68 14.09 8.43
N SER A 78 3.01 14.22 7.15
CA SER A 78 2.07 14.54 6.06
C SER A 78 1.96 13.41 5.03
N LEU A 79 2.50 12.23 5.33
CA LEU A 79 2.50 11.12 4.38
C LEU A 79 1.09 10.55 4.22
N GLU A 80 0.51 10.70 3.03
CA GLU A 80 -0.86 10.29 2.72
C GLU A 80 -0.89 8.99 1.91
N VAL A 81 0.04 8.84 0.96
CA VAL A 81 0.07 7.73 0.00
C VAL A 81 1.30 6.86 0.23
N LEU A 82 1.08 5.57 0.49
CA LEU A 82 2.13 4.55 0.57
C LEU A 82 2.04 3.62 -0.63
N ARG A 83 3.14 3.45 -1.36
CA ARG A 83 3.26 2.50 -2.48
C ARG A 83 4.18 1.35 -2.08
N LEU A 84 3.76 0.11 -2.31
CA LEU A 84 4.55 -1.07 -1.98
C LEU A 84 4.78 -1.92 -3.22
N ASP A 85 6.04 -2.23 -3.51
CA ASP A 85 6.45 -3.10 -4.62
C ASP A 85 7.61 -4.00 -4.18
N ARG A 86 7.50 -5.32 -4.34
CA ARG A 86 8.55 -6.30 -3.95
C ARG A 86 9.08 -6.12 -2.51
N VAL A 87 8.22 -5.77 -1.55
CA VAL A 87 8.62 -5.63 -0.14
C VAL A 87 8.64 -6.98 0.59
N HIS A 88 9.49 -7.11 1.60
CA HIS A 88 9.67 -8.29 2.41
C HIS A 88 8.85 -8.20 3.71
N ARG A 89 8.18 -9.29 4.06
CA ARG A 89 7.29 -9.33 5.24
C ARG A 89 8.04 -9.01 6.54
N ASP A 90 9.26 -9.50 6.67
CA ASP A 90 10.09 -9.38 7.88
C ASP A 90 10.42 -7.93 8.25
N TYR A 91 10.45 -7.02 7.28
CA TYR A 91 10.80 -5.62 7.51
C TYR A 91 9.60 -4.67 7.41
N SER A 92 8.59 -5.04 6.62
CA SER A 92 7.46 -4.17 6.30
C SER A 92 6.73 -3.63 7.54
N ALA A 93 6.46 -4.48 8.54
CA ALA A 93 5.76 -4.05 9.75
C ALA A 93 6.53 -2.95 10.52
N SER A 94 7.85 -3.13 10.66
CA SER A 94 8.73 -2.14 11.32
C SER A 94 8.91 -0.88 10.49
N ALA A 95 9.03 -1.01 9.17
CA ALA A 95 9.15 0.14 8.27
C ALA A 95 7.93 1.05 8.37
N ILE A 96 6.73 0.45 8.37
CA ILE A 96 5.47 1.17 8.30
C ILE A 96 5.07 1.79 9.64
N ALA A 97 5.47 1.19 10.77
CA ALA A 97 5.07 1.63 12.11
C ALA A 97 5.29 3.13 12.38
N GLY A 98 6.35 3.73 11.82
CA GLY A 98 6.69 5.14 12.03
C GLY A 98 5.74 6.15 11.36
N PHE A 99 4.94 5.72 10.38
CA PHE A 99 4.05 6.60 9.61
C PHE A 99 2.67 5.99 9.34
N ALA A 100 2.36 4.84 9.94
CA ALA A 100 1.10 4.13 9.73
C ALA A 100 -0.14 4.99 9.99
N ALA A 101 -0.06 5.89 10.97
CA ALA A 101 -1.16 6.76 11.37
C ALA A 101 -1.41 7.94 10.41
N THR A 102 -0.55 8.23 9.44
CA THR A 102 -0.80 9.33 8.50
C THR A 102 -1.31 8.83 7.15
N VAL A 103 -1.02 7.58 6.80
CA VAL A 103 -1.34 7.00 5.50
C VAL A 103 -2.85 6.80 5.37
N THR A 104 -3.41 7.35 4.30
CA THR A 104 -4.83 7.27 3.94
C THR A 104 -5.07 6.46 2.67
N THR A 105 -4.05 6.31 1.82
CA THR A 105 -4.10 5.52 0.59
C THR A 105 -2.95 4.53 0.53
N LEU A 106 -3.29 3.26 0.35
CA LEU A 106 -2.34 2.18 0.10
C LEU A 106 -2.40 1.79 -1.38
N MET A 107 -1.27 1.84 -2.07
CA MET A 107 -1.14 1.37 -3.44
C MET A 107 -0.25 0.14 -3.49
N LEU A 108 -0.82 -1.00 -3.86
CA LEU A 108 -0.14 -2.28 -4.00
C LEU A 108 0.29 -2.43 -5.45
N LEU A 109 1.60 -2.35 -5.68
CA LEU A 109 2.18 -2.35 -7.01
C LEU A 109 2.39 -3.78 -7.53
N PRO A 110 2.61 -3.96 -8.84
CA PRO A 110 2.36 -5.24 -9.48
C PRO A 110 3.09 -6.44 -8.93
N GLU A 111 4.35 -6.30 -8.54
CA GLU A 111 5.13 -7.45 -8.09
C GLU A 111 4.82 -7.81 -6.64
N PHE A 112 4.35 -6.85 -5.85
CA PHE A 112 3.80 -7.14 -4.52
C PHE A 112 2.42 -7.79 -4.61
N ALA A 113 1.58 -7.33 -5.54
CA ALA A 113 0.26 -7.88 -5.78
C ALA A 113 0.28 -9.37 -6.19
N LEU A 114 1.36 -9.82 -6.86
CA LEU A 114 1.55 -11.22 -7.27
C LEU A 114 1.67 -12.20 -6.08
N SER A 115 2.24 -11.75 -4.97
CA SER A 115 2.47 -12.58 -3.77
C SER A 115 1.47 -12.32 -2.65
N LEU A 116 0.45 -11.50 -2.90
CA LEU A 116 -0.47 -10.99 -1.89
C LEU A 116 -1.33 -12.12 -1.29
N GLY A 117 -1.05 -12.49 -0.05
CA GLY A 117 -1.78 -13.50 0.71
C GLY A 117 -2.23 -13.02 2.09
N ALA A 118 -2.73 -13.96 2.91
CA ALA A 118 -3.23 -13.65 4.25
C ALA A 118 -2.14 -13.04 5.17
N ASP A 119 -0.91 -13.56 5.11
CA ASP A 119 0.19 -13.08 5.94
C ASP A 119 0.61 -11.64 5.59
N ASP A 120 0.47 -11.22 4.33
CA ASP A 120 0.81 -9.86 3.90
C ASP A 120 -0.16 -8.85 4.52
N LEU A 121 -1.43 -9.22 4.66
CA LEU A 121 -2.40 -8.39 5.34
C LEU A 121 -2.04 -8.18 6.82
N ASP A 122 -1.56 -9.22 7.50
CA ASP A 122 -1.19 -9.15 8.92
C ASP A 122 -0.08 -8.10 9.16
N CYS A 123 0.84 -7.92 8.21
CA CYS A 123 1.86 -6.88 8.26
C CYS A 123 1.29 -5.46 8.05
N LEU A 124 0.26 -5.35 7.23
CA LEU A 124 -0.31 -4.07 6.77
C LEU A 124 -1.52 -3.60 7.59
N VAL A 125 -2.07 -4.45 8.47
CA VAL A 125 -3.25 -4.15 9.29
C VAL A 125 -3.09 -2.89 10.15
N ASN A 126 -1.85 -2.54 10.50
CA ASN A 126 -1.50 -1.37 11.31
C ASN A 126 -1.76 -0.02 10.60
N LEU A 127 -2.04 -0.03 9.29
CA LEU A 127 -2.46 1.15 8.52
C LEU A 127 -3.94 1.49 8.82
N THR A 128 -4.24 1.92 10.04
CA THR A 128 -5.62 2.06 10.54
C THR A 128 -6.41 3.22 9.93
N ASN A 129 -5.72 4.19 9.34
CA ASN A 129 -6.31 5.40 8.76
C ASN A 129 -6.56 5.30 7.26
N LEU A 130 -6.41 4.10 6.67
CA LEU A 130 -6.70 3.87 5.27
C LEU A 130 -8.17 4.14 4.95
N THR A 131 -8.37 4.92 3.90
CA THR A 131 -9.67 5.23 3.30
C THR A 131 -9.76 4.68 1.87
N ALA A 132 -8.62 4.46 1.22
CA ALA A 132 -8.52 3.92 -0.13
C ALA A 132 -7.44 2.84 -0.25
N VAL A 133 -7.74 1.79 -1.02
CA VAL A 133 -6.77 0.76 -1.42
C VAL A 133 -6.80 0.66 -2.94
N GLU A 134 -5.61 0.74 -3.56
CA GLU A 134 -5.44 0.63 -5.00
C GLU A 134 -4.55 -0.56 -5.35
N PHE A 135 -4.99 -1.36 -6.31
CA PHE A 135 -4.26 -2.52 -6.83
C PHE A 135 -3.77 -2.21 -8.23
N GLU A 136 -2.45 -2.10 -8.39
CA GLU A 136 -1.79 -2.05 -9.69
C GLU A 136 -1.18 -3.42 -9.96
N MET A 137 -1.53 -4.03 -11.09
CA MET A 137 -1.21 -5.43 -11.38
C MET A 137 -0.59 -5.56 -12.76
N LEU A 138 0.35 -6.50 -12.91
CA LEU A 138 0.88 -6.88 -14.22
C LEU A 138 -0.17 -7.77 -14.89
N ASN A 139 -0.31 -7.65 -16.21
CA ASN A 139 -1.23 -8.46 -17.00
C ASN A 139 -1.13 -9.96 -16.63
N GLY A 140 -2.25 -10.54 -16.19
CA GLY A 140 -2.35 -11.96 -15.84
C GLY A 140 -2.04 -12.31 -14.39
N SER A 141 -1.58 -11.35 -13.58
CA SER A 141 -1.43 -11.52 -12.13
C SER A 141 -2.82 -11.66 -11.51
N GLN A 142 -2.99 -12.57 -10.54
CA GLN A 142 -4.26 -12.75 -9.82
C GLN A 142 -4.06 -12.44 -8.34
N ILE A 143 -5.00 -11.72 -7.74
CA ILE A 143 -5.03 -11.53 -6.28
C ILE A 143 -5.60 -12.80 -5.66
N SER A 144 -4.93 -13.33 -4.63
CA SER A 144 -5.43 -14.52 -3.92
C SER A 144 -6.79 -14.24 -3.25
N PRO A 145 -7.79 -15.13 -3.37
CA PRO A 145 -9.03 -15.02 -2.61
C PRO A 145 -8.79 -14.95 -1.10
N ASP A 146 -7.74 -15.63 -0.60
CA ASP A 146 -7.38 -15.65 0.82
C ASP A 146 -7.07 -14.26 1.37
N PHE A 147 -6.56 -13.36 0.53
CA PHE A 147 -6.29 -11.98 0.94
C PHE A 147 -7.61 -11.26 1.29
N PHE A 148 -8.63 -11.34 0.44
CA PHE A 148 -9.93 -10.73 0.70
C PHE A 148 -10.67 -11.42 1.84
N SER A 149 -10.59 -12.76 1.92
CA SER A 149 -11.18 -13.51 3.04
C SER A 149 -10.54 -13.14 4.38
N GLN A 150 -9.21 -12.98 4.43
CA GLN A 150 -8.50 -12.52 5.61
C GLN A 150 -8.91 -11.09 5.98
N TRP A 151 -8.99 -10.20 4.99
CA TRP A 151 -9.42 -8.81 5.18
C TRP A 151 -10.83 -8.76 5.80
N CYS A 152 -11.74 -9.57 5.28
CA CYS A 152 -13.09 -9.70 5.82
C CYS A 152 -13.09 -10.26 7.24
N ARG A 153 -12.33 -11.34 7.50
CA ARG A 153 -12.29 -12.01 8.81
C ARG A 153 -11.77 -11.11 9.92
N GLN A 154 -10.69 -10.37 9.66
CA GLN A 154 -10.07 -9.48 10.65
C GLN A 154 -10.74 -8.12 10.76
N GLN A 155 -11.64 -7.77 9.81
CA GLN A 155 -12.12 -6.40 9.66
C GLN A 155 -10.97 -5.39 9.54
N ALA A 156 -9.87 -5.79 8.88
CA ALA A 156 -8.70 -4.92 8.71
C ALA A 156 -9.10 -3.62 8.01
N TRP A 157 -8.43 -2.50 8.30
CA TRP A 157 -8.70 -1.19 7.67
C TRP A 157 -10.18 -0.76 7.68
N PRO A 158 -10.79 -0.62 8.87
CA PRO A 158 -12.23 -0.39 9.02
C PRO A 158 -12.74 0.85 8.29
N HIS A 159 -11.90 1.87 8.09
CA HIS A 159 -12.25 3.13 7.45
C HIS A 159 -12.15 3.13 5.91
N VAL A 160 -11.74 2.01 5.28
CA VAL A 160 -11.66 1.94 3.81
C VAL A 160 -13.05 2.03 3.19
N VAL A 161 -13.22 3.01 2.31
CA VAL A 161 -14.45 3.29 1.56
C VAL A 161 -14.27 3.09 0.07
N THR A 162 -13.04 3.08 -0.43
CA THR A 162 -12.74 2.98 -1.86
C THR A 162 -11.74 1.85 -2.14
N ILE A 163 -12.08 1.01 -3.11
CA ILE A 163 -11.20 -0.01 -3.67
C ILE A 163 -11.08 0.26 -5.17
N THR A 164 -9.84 0.37 -5.66
CA THR A 164 -9.57 0.64 -7.08
C THR A 164 -8.66 -0.42 -7.65
N PHE A 165 -9.09 -1.04 -8.73
CA PHE A 165 -8.26 -1.94 -9.53
C PHE A 165 -7.80 -1.16 -10.76
N LYS A 166 -6.49 -0.93 -10.85
CA LYS A 166 -5.86 -0.28 -11.99
C LYS A 166 -5.87 -1.20 -13.21
N PRO A 167 -5.58 -0.66 -14.40
CA PRO A 167 -5.62 -1.46 -15.62
C PRO A 167 -4.63 -2.63 -15.53
N GLY A 168 -5.02 -3.80 -16.05
CA GLY A 168 -4.24 -5.05 -15.97
C GLY A 168 -4.64 -5.98 -14.83
N ALA A 169 -5.50 -5.54 -13.91
CA ALA A 169 -6.00 -6.38 -12.82
C ALA A 169 -6.85 -7.57 -13.31
N VAL A 170 -6.58 -8.75 -12.75
CA VAL A 170 -7.33 -9.99 -13.01
C VAL A 170 -7.84 -10.55 -11.69
N LEU A 171 -9.11 -10.94 -11.66
CA LEU A 171 -9.73 -11.62 -10.53
C LEU A 171 -10.25 -12.99 -11.00
N SER A 172 -9.90 -14.05 -10.27
CA SER A 172 -10.59 -15.33 -10.44
C SER A 172 -12.03 -15.21 -9.91
N ASP A 173 -12.89 -16.18 -10.23
CA ASP A 173 -14.25 -16.21 -9.69
C ASP A 173 -14.23 -16.29 -8.16
N GLU A 174 -13.31 -17.06 -7.57
CA GLU A 174 -13.16 -17.18 -6.12
C GLU A 174 -12.70 -15.86 -5.48
N ALA A 175 -11.77 -15.14 -6.12
CA ALA A 175 -11.32 -13.83 -5.63
C ALA A 175 -12.43 -12.77 -5.76
N ALA A 176 -13.21 -12.83 -6.83
CA ALA A 176 -14.39 -11.98 -7.03
C ALA A 176 -15.48 -12.25 -5.97
N GLU A 177 -15.75 -13.51 -5.64
CA GLU A 177 -16.67 -13.89 -4.56
C GLU A 177 -16.17 -13.39 -3.20
N ALA A 178 -14.90 -13.61 -2.88
CA ALA A 178 -14.31 -13.16 -1.62
C ALA A 178 -14.33 -11.62 -1.47
N LEU A 179 -14.08 -10.87 -2.56
CA LEU A 179 -14.24 -9.42 -2.59
C LEU A 179 -15.71 -9.01 -2.36
N LEU A 180 -16.65 -9.71 -2.98
CA LEU A 180 -18.07 -9.41 -2.83
C LEU A 180 -18.56 -9.64 -1.40
N ASP A 181 -18.08 -10.71 -0.76
CA ASP A 181 -18.38 -11.02 0.64
C ASP A 181 -17.77 -10.00 1.61
N LEU A 182 -16.57 -9.49 1.32
CA LEU A 182 -16.01 -8.35 2.05
C LEU A 182 -16.94 -7.13 1.97
N VAL A 183 -17.39 -6.76 0.76
CA VAL A 183 -18.29 -5.61 0.55
C VAL A 183 -19.62 -5.79 1.29
N ARG A 184 -20.23 -6.98 1.19
CA ARG A 184 -21.49 -7.30 1.90
C ARG A 184 -21.31 -7.23 3.41
N THR A 185 -20.24 -7.84 3.93
CA THR A 185 -19.96 -7.86 5.37
C THR A 185 -19.78 -6.45 5.92
N ARG A 186 -19.04 -5.60 5.21
CA ARG A 186 -18.87 -4.17 5.54
C ARG A 186 -20.17 -3.40 5.57
N ARG A 187 -21.04 -3.63 4.57
CA ARG A 187 -22.36 -2.99 4.51
C ARG A 187 -23.24 -3.40 5.70
N HIS A 188 -23.24 -4.67 6.07
CA HIS A 188 -23.99 -5.14 7.24
C HIS A 188 -23.41 -4.58 8.54
N ALA A 189 -22.08 -4.62 8.71
CA ALA A 189 -21.41 -4.09 9.89
C ALA A 189 -21.71 -2.59 10.09
N ALA A 190 -21.60 -1.79 9.03
CA ALA A 190 -21.84 -0.34 9.05
C ALA A 190 -23.28 0.06 9.41
N SER A 191 -24.22 -0.88 9.49
CA SER A 191 -25.58 -0.62 9.96
C SER A 191 -25.68 -0.55 11.50
N ASP A 192 -24.67 -1.05 12.23
CA ASP A 192 -24.57 -0.90 13.68
C ASP A 192 -23.99 0.49 14.02
N PRO A 193 -24.72 1.37 14.73
CA PRO A 193 -24.22 2.69 15.09
C PRO A 193 -23.00 2.67 16.04
N ASN A 194 -22.66 1.51 16.62
CA ASN A 194 -21.51 1.36 17.52
C ASN A 194 -20.25 0.83 16.83
N THR A 195 -20.29 0.54 15.51
CA THR A 195 -19.10 0.07 14.79
C THR A 195 -18.28 1.23 14.23
N GLU A 196 -16.96 1.05 14.19
CA GLU A 196 -16.03 1.93 13.45
C GLU A 196 -15.91 1.54 11.96
N ILE A 197 -16.49 0.39 11.58
CA ILE A 197 -16.41 -0.15 10.23
C ILE A 197 -17.27 0.67 9.27
N CYS A 198 -16.63 1.24 8.26
CA CYS A 198 -17.28 1.97 7.19
C CYS A 198 -17.75 1.03 6.07
N GLN A 199 -18.88 1.38 5.45
CA GLN A 199 -19.32 0.76 4.21
C GLN A 199 -18.34 1.12 3.08
N ILE A 200 -17.98 0.11 2.27
CA ILE A 200 -17.29 0.35 0.99
C ILE A 200 -18.29 1.03 0.04
N LYS A 201 -17.98 2.26 -0.38
CA LYS A 201 -18.83 3.11 -1.22
C LYS A 201 -18.47 3.03 -2.70
N SER A 202 -17.29 2.51 -3.02
CA SER A 202 -16.83 2.46 -4.39
C SER A 202 -15.86 1.31 -4.59
N VAL A 203 -16.16 0.48 -5.58
CA VAL A 203 -15.24 -0.52 -6.13
C VAL A 203 -15.14 -0.23 -7.61
N THR A 204 -13.96 0.18 -8.07
CA THR A 204 -13.75 0.61 -9.46
C THR A 204 -12.72 -0.27 -10.16
N PHE A 205 -12.98 -0.54 -11.43
CA PHE A 205 -12.06 -1.25 -12.32
C PHE A 205 -11.73 -0.32 -13.48
N GLU A 206 -10.51 0.20 -13.51
CA GLU A 206 -10.03 1.07 -14.57
C GLU A 206 -9.86 0.25 -15.86
N LYS A 207 -10.44 0.74 -16.95
CA LYS A 207 -10.41 0.03 -18.24
C LYS A 207 -9.00 0.09 -18.85
N SER A 208 -8.51 -1.05 -19.33
CA SER A 208 -7.40 -1.15 -20.27
C SER A 208 -7.89 -1.69 -21.61
N GLU A 209 -7.26 -1.26 -22.71
CA GLU A 209 -7.45 -1.82 -24.06
C GLU A 209 -7.14 -3.33 -24.09
N GLU A 210 -6.25 -3.78 -23.20
CA GLU A 210 -5.98 -5.17 -22.85
C GLU A 210 -6.81 -5.51 -21.59
N SER A 211 -8.08 -5.85 -21.78
CA SER A 211 -8.99 -6.06 -20.65
C SER A 211 -8.51 -7.25 -19.80
N GLY A 212 -8.08 -6.98 -18.57
CA GLY A 212 -7.92 -8.02 -17.56
C GLY A 212 -9.24 -8.78 -17.36
N LEU A 213 -9.15 -10.08 -17.04
CA LEU A 213 -10.32 -10.93 -16.86
C LEU A 213 -10.95 -10.61 -15.50
N ILE A 214 -11.92 -9.70 -15.48
CA ILE A 214 -12.80 -9.47 -14.34
C ILE A 214 -14.13 -10.16 -14.66
N PRO A 215 -14.66 -11.02 -13.78
CA PRO A 215 -15.92 -11.69 -14.05
C PRO A 215 -17.06 -10.69 -14.28
N PHE A 216 -17.77 -10.81 -15.40
CA PHE A 216 -18.79 -9.82 -15.79
C PHE A 216 -19.90 -9.68 -14.74
N TRP A 217 -20.25 -10.80 -14.09
CA TRP A 217 -21.28 -10.86 -13.06
C TRP A 217 -20.92 -10.02 -11.84
N LEU A 218 -19.62 -9.83 -11.55
CA LEU A 218 -19.16 -9.09 -10.38
C LEU A 218 -19.57 -7.62 -10.47
N LEU A 219 -19.47 -7.01 -11.66
CA LEU A 219 -19.81 -5.60 -11.87
C LEU A 219 -21.29 -5.33 -11.57
N ASP A 220 -22.17 -6.21 -12.04
CA ASP A 220 -23.61 -6.12 -11.78
C ASP A 220 -23.94 -6.26 -10.29
N GLN A 221 -23.27 -7.19 -9.60
CA GLN A 221 -23.44 -7.38 -8.16
C GLN A 221 -22.94 -6.19 -7.35
N LEU A 222 -21.77 -5.65 -7.70
CA LEU A 222 -21.20 -4.49 -7.01
C LEU A 222 -22.07 -3.25 -7.21
N ALA A 223 -22.59 -3.00 -8.41
CA ALA A 223 -23.47 -1.87 -8.70
C ALA A 223 -24.77 -1.86 -7.87
N ALA A 224 -25.23 -3.03 -7.39
CA ALA A 224 -26.37 -3.14 -6.49
C ALA A 224 -26.01 -2.93 -5.00
N LEU A 225 -24.72 -2.94 -4.66
CA LEU A 225 -24.23 -2.91 -3.28
C LEU A 225 -23.57 -1.59 -2.87
N VAL A 226 -22.90 -0.89 -3.80
CA VAL A 226 -22.12 0.32 -3.53
C VAL A 226 -22.72 1.57 -4.16
#